data_AF-A0A1Y3VJV5-F1
#
_entry.id   AF-A0A1Y3VJV5-F1
#
_cell.length_a   1.000
_cell.length_b   1.000
_cell.length_c   1.000
_cell.angle_alpha   90.00
_cell.angle_beta   90.00
_cell.angle_gamma   90.00
#
_symmetry.space_group_name_H-M   'P 1'
#
loop_
_entity.id
_entity.type
_entity.pdbx_description
1 polymer ?
#
loop_
_entity_poly.entity_id
_entity_poly.type
_entity_poly.pdbx_seq_one_letter_code
_entity_poly.pdbx_strand_id
1 'polypeptide(L)'
;METPGGRQAAGSRESSGGRFVIAFLLFGTTVAIALLLLLTALVVWLSELVGSFIAAALILGGFFAVVAALIYLTAIREAVERIRARAETVYEVARIARSGYEWITEKIALLVRLNDALRKE
;
A
#
# COMPACT_ATOMS: atom_id res chain seq x y z
N MET A 1 10.55 50.34 -33.33
CA MET A 1 9.29 49.58 -33.40
C MET A 1 9.70 48.21 -33.93
N GLU A 2 9.86 47.16 -33.12
CA GLU A 2 8.80 46.53 -32.31
C GLU A 2 9.28 46.15 -30.89
N THR A 3 8.32 46.16 -29.97
CA THR A 3 8.31 45.55 -28.63
C THR A 3 7.12 44.56 -28.60
N PRO A 4 6.87 43.78 -27.54
CA PRO A 4 7.65 42.70 -26.94
C PRO A 4 6.78 41.41 -26.76
N GLY A 5 7.40 40.31 -26.34
CA GLY A 5 6.72 39.32 -25.48
C GLY A 5 5.91 38.21 -26.16
N GLY A 6 6.39 36.98 -25.99
CA GLY A 6 5.69 35.76 -26.42
C GLY A 6 6.02 34.56 -25.54
N ARG A 7 5.69 34.68 -24.25
CA ARG A 7 5.34 33.63 -23.28
C ARG A 7 6.08 32.28 -23.33
N GLN A 8 6.81 32.05 -22.23
CA GLN A 8 6.94 30.77 -21.55
C GLN A 8 5.70 29.88 -21.76
N ALA A 9 5.88 28.74 -22.44
CA ALA A 9 4.88 27.68 -22.47
C ALA A 9 5.55 26.32 -22.76
N ALA A 10 6.70 26.04 -22.17
CA ALA A 10 7.09 24.65 -21.95
C ALA A 10 6.28 24.16 -20.75
N GLY A 11 5.01 23.85 -21.02
CA GLY A 11 4.09 23.28 -20.05
C GLY A 11 4.68 21.99 -19.52
N SER A 12 5.25 22.07 -18.33
CA SER A 12 5.57 20.98 -17.44
C SER A 12 4.28 20.21 -17.15
N ARG A 13 3.94 19.27 -18.04
CA ARG A 13 3.05 18.15 -17.75
C ARG A 13 3.79 17.19 -16.82
N GLU A 14 4.21 17.69 -15.66
CA GLU A 14 4.67 16.83 -14.60
C GLU A 14 3.48 16.00 -14.14
N SER A 15 3.67 14.69 -14.23
CA SER A 15 2.73 13.66 -13.84
C SER A 15 2.24 13.90 -12.41
N SER A 16 1.03 14.46 -12.29
CA SER A 16 0.35 14.57 -11.00
C SER A 16 0.25 13.21 -10.30
N GLY A 17 0.17 12.12 -11.06
CA GLY A 17 0.21 10.75 -10.55
C GLY A 17 1.58 10.32 -10.00
N GLY A 18 2.69 10.73 -10.60
CA GLY A 18 4.03 10.37 -10.14
C GLY A 18 4.37 10.98 -8.79
N ARG A 19 4.01 12.25 -8.58
CA ARG A 19 4.21 12.95 -7.29
C ARG A 19 3.38 12.36 -6.16
N PHE A 20 2.15 11.90 -6.44
CA PHE A 20 1.32 11.20 -5.46
C PHE A 20 1.90 9.85 -5.05
N VAL A 21 2.40 9.07 -6.01
CA VAL A 21 3.08 7.78 -5.72
C VAL A 21 4.35 8.00 -4.90
N ILE A 22 5.15 9.01 -5.22
CA ILE A 22 6.35 9.37 -4.45
C ILE A 22 5.97 9.79 -3.02
N ALA A 23 4.94 10.63 -2.85
CA ALA A 23 4.46 11.04 -1.54
C ALA A 23 3.93 9.85 -0.71
N PHE A 24 3.21 8.93 -1.33
CA PHE A 24 2.73 7.71 -0.67
C PHE A 24 3.88 6.79 -0.26
N LEU A 25 4.87 6.59 -1.12
CA LEU A 25 6.08 5.82 -0.79
C LEU A 25 6.83 6.45 0.37
N LEU A 26 7.08 7.76 0.32
CA LEU A 26 7.74 8.49 1.42
C LEU A 26 6.95 8.45 2.72
N PHE A 27 5.63 8.55 2.65
CA PHE A 27 4.76 8.41 3.81
C PHE A 27 4.84 6.99 4.39
N GLY A 28 4.74 5.96 3.55
CA GLY A 28 4.90 4.57 3.95
C GLY A 28 6.26 4.31 4.59
N THR A 29 7.34 4.84 4.00
CA THR A 29 8.69 4.78 4.57
C THR A 29 8.77 5.52 5.91
N THR A 30 8.15 6.69 6.02
CA THR A 30 8.12 7.47 7.28
C THR A 30 7.39 6.69 8.38
N VAL A 31 6.24 6.10 8.07
CA VAL A 31 5.48 5.26 9.01
C VAL A 31 6.30 4.04 9.40
N ALA A 32 6.96 3.38 8.45
CA ALA A 32 7.81 2.23 8.73
C ALA A 32 8.96 2.60 9.67
N ILE A 33 9.67 3.71 9.39
CA ILE A 33 10.76 4.20 10.26
C ILE A 33 10.22 4.59 11.64
N ALA A 34 9.08 5.29 11.71
CA ALA A 34 8.47 5.67 12.98
C ALA A 34 8.10 4.45 13.83
N LEU A 35 7.54 3.41 13.22
CA LEU A 35 7.25 2.14 13.89
C LEU A 35 8.52 1.42 14.35
N LEU A 36 9.57 1.41 13.51
CA LEU A 36 10.87 0.84 13.89
C LEU A 36 11.47 1.58 15.08
N LEU A 37 11.48 2.92 15.06
CA LEU A 37 11.97 3.75 16.15
C LEU A 37 11.14 3.57 17.43
N LEU A 38 9.82 3.51 17.32
CA LEU A 38 8.92 3.26 18.44
C LEU A 38 9.21 1.88 19.07
N LEU A 39 9.40 0.86 18.23
CA LEU A 39 9.71 -0.50 18.69
C LEU A 39 11.07 -0.51 19.38
N THR A 40 12.11 0.09 18.80
CA THR A 40 13.43 0.20 19.43
C THR A 40 13.36 0.95 20.77
N ALA A 41 12.64 2.08 20.84
CA ALA A 41 12.46 2.84 22.07
C ALA A 41 11.75 2.00 23.14
N LEU A 42 10.72 1.23 22.76
CA LEU A 42 10.01 0.34 23.67
C LEU A 42 10.88 -0.81 24.17
N VAL A 43 11.73 -1.40 23.31
CA VAL A 43 12.72 -2.42 23.69
C VAL A 43 13.69 -1.85 24.72
N VAL A 44 14.24 -0.65 24.49
CA VAL A 44 15.20 -0.01 25.40
C VAL A 44 14.53 0.30 26.74
N TRP A 45 13.34 0.90 26.72
CA TRP A 45 12.56 1.18 27.92
C TRP A 45 12.28 -0.08 28.74
N LEU A 46 11.92 -1.19 28.08
CA LEU A 46 11.70 -2.46 28.74
C LEU A 46 13.00 -3.10 29.25
N SER A 47 14.11 -2.90 28.54
CA SER A 47 15.45 -3.32 28.98
C SER A 47 15.88 -2.61 30.26
N GLU A 48 15.55 -1.32 30.42
CA GLU A 48 15.82 -0.58 31.66
C GLU A 48 15.01 -1.12 32.84
N LEU A 49 13.75 -1.51 32.62
CA LEU A 49 12.87 -2.06 33.66
C LEU A 49 13.22 -3.50 34.06
N VAL A 50 13.64 -4.33 33.10
CA VAL A 50 13.97 -5.76 33.32
C VAL A 50 15.44 -5.94 33.73
N GLY A 51 16.28 -4.92 33.54
CA GLY A 51 17.72 -4.96 33.80
C GLY A 51 18.51 -5.80 32.78
N SER A 52 17.86 -6.29 31.72
CA SER A 52 18.48 -7.13 30.69
C SER A 52 17.83 -6.94 29.31
N PHE A 53 18.67 -6.58 28.33
CA PHE A 53 18.27 -6.36 26.94
C PHE A 53 17.74 -7.63 26.27
N ILE A 54 18.35 -8.79 26.57
CA ILE A 54 17.99 -10.08 25.97
C ILE A 54 16.61 -10.53 26.48
N ALA A 55 16.34 -10.34 27.77
CA ALA A 55 15.03 -10.65 28.35
C ALA A 55 13.94 -9.72 27.78
N ALA A 56 14.23 -8.42 27.64
CA ALA A 56 13.30 -7.47 27.04
C ALA A 56 12.99 -7.79 25.56
N ALA A 57 14.02 -8.09 24.76
CA ALA A 57 13.84 -8.48 23.36
C ALA A 57 13.06 -9.80 23.22
N LEU A 58 13.29 -10.78 24.11
CA LEU A 58 12.53 -12.03 24.14
C LEU A 58 11.05 -11.82 24.50
N ILE A 59 10.76 -10.97 25.49
CA ILE A 59 9.38 -10.68 25.89
C ILE A 59 8.64 -9.94 24.78
N LEU A 60 9.25 -8.90 24.20
CA LEU A 60 8.62 -8.13 23.14
C LEU A 60 8.48 -8.95 21.85
N GLY A 61 9.53 -9.69 21.48
CA GLY A 61 9.51 -10.59 20.33
C GLY A 61 8.51 -11.74 20.50
N GLY A 62 8.42 -12.33 21.68
CA GLY A 62 7.43 -13.37 22.01
C GLY A 62 6.00 -12.84 21.96
N PHE A 63 5.74 -11.67 22.54
CA PHE A 63 4.43 -11.03 22.47
C PHE A 63 4.04 -10.71 21.02
N PHE A 64 4.97 -10.14 20.25
CA PHE A 64 4.75 -9.83 18.84
C PHE A 64 4.50 -11.09 18.00
N ALA A 65 5.23 -12.18 18.27
CA ALA A 65 5.02 -13.47 17.60
C ALA A 65 3.63 -14.07 17.92
N VAL A 66 3.18 -13.98 19.17
CA VAL A 66 1.82 -14.41 19.57
C VAL A 66 0.76 -13.55 18.89
N VAL A 67 0.92 -12.22 18.86
CA VAL A 67 -0.01 -11.32 18.16
C VAL A 67 -0.02 -11.60 16.66
N ALA A 68 1.14 -11.81 16.04
CA ALA A 68 1.23 -12.18 14.63
C ALA A 68 0.55 -13.53 14.35
N ALA A 69 0.74 -14.53 15.23
CA ALA A 69 0.06 -15.81 15.14
C ALA A 69 -1.46 -15.67 15.33
N LEU A 70 -1.92 -14.82 16.25
CA LEU A 70 -3.34 -14.52 16.43
C LEU A 70 -3.92 -13.82 15.20
N ILE A 71 -3.22 -12.85 14.61
CA ILE A 71 -3.64 -12.21 13.36
C ILE A 71 -3.67 -13.24 12.23
N TYR A 72 -2.69 -14.14 12.15
CA TYR A 72 -2.71 -15.22 11.16
C TYR A 72 -3.92 -16.14 11.39
N LEU A 73 -4.13 -16.61 12.62
CA LEU A 73 -5.25 -17.49 12.96
C LEU A 73 -6.62 -16.80 12.94
N THR A 74 -6.72 -15.48 13.01
CA THR A 74 -8.00 -14.75 12.92
C THR A 74 -8.17 -14.15 11.53
N ALA A 75 -7.27 -13.30 11.06
CA ALA A 75 -7.37 -12.67 9.75
C ALA A 75 -7.22 -13.64 8.58
N ILE A 76 -6.38 -14.69 8.68
CA ILE A 76 -6.25 -15.69 7.58
C ILE A 76 -7.20 -16.87 7.83
N ARG A 77 -7.29 -17.40 9.05
CA ARG A 77 -8.20 -18.53 9.33
C ARG A 77 -9.68 -18.10 9.31
N GLU A 78 -10.09 -16.96 9.87
CA GLU A 78 -11.47 -16.48 9.68
C GLU A 78 -11.71 -16.01 8.24
N ALA A 79 -10.72 -15.48 7.51
CA ALA A 79 -10.90 -15.26 6.08
C ALA A 79 -11.18 -16.59 5.36
N VAL A 80 -10.50 -17.67 5.71
CA VAL A 80 -10.71 -19.02 5.16
C VAL A 80 -12.04 -19.64 5.63
N GLU A 81 -12.41 -19.52 6.90
CA GLU A 81 -13.66 -20.04 7.47
C GLU A 81 -14.89 -19.23 6.98
N ARG A 82 -14.77 -17.91 6.82
CA ARG A 82 -15.80 -17.07 6.16
C ARG A 82 -15.89 -17.38 4.68
N ILE A 83 -14.80 -17.70 3.98
CA ILE A 83 -14.89 -18.22 2.60
C ILE A 83 -15.64 -19.56 2.58
N ARG A 84 -15.45 -20.43 3.57
CA ARG A 84 -16.10 -21.75 3.61
C ARG A 84 -17.59 -21.70 3.95
N ALA A 85 -18.02 -20.82 4.87
CA ALA A 85 -19.43 -20.63 5.21
C ALA A 85 -20.18 -19.68 4.25
N ARG A 86 -19.45 -18.81 3.54
CA ARG A 86 -19.98 -17.93 2.49
C ARG A 86 -19.69 -18.45 1.08
N ALA A 87 -19.13 -19.65 0.91
CA ALA A 87 -19.05 -20.30 -0.40
C ALA A 87 -20.44 -20.73 -0.89
N GLU A 88 -21.42 -20.90 0.01
CA GLU A 88 -22.77 -21.33 -0.35
C GLU A 88 -23.76 -20.18 -0.55
N THR A 89 -23.39 -18.92 -0.23
CA THR A 89 -24.25 -17.74 -0.48
C THR A 89 -23.49 -16.53 -1.06
N VAL A 90 -22.16 -16.58 -1.20
CA VAL A 90 -21.31 -15.54 -1.84
C VAL A 90 -20.55 -16.10 -3.05
N TYR A 91 -21.04 -17.19 -3.66
CA TYR A 91 -20.80 -17.43 -5.08
C TYR A 91 -21.39 -16.29 -5.96
N GLU A 92 -22.26 -15.45 -5.37
CA GLU A 92 -22.84 -14.26 -6.00
C GLU A 92 -21.84 -13.09 -6.16
N VAL A 93 -20.74 -13.04 -5.39
CA VAL A 93 -19.77 -11.93 -5.46
C VAL A 93 -18.58 -12.24 -6.38
N ALA A 94 -18.33 -13.50 -6.75
CA ALA A 94 -17.35 -13.84 -7.79
C ALA A 94 -17.66 -13.18 -9.15
N ARG A 95 -18.94 -12.85 -9.39
CA ARG A 95 -19.38 -12.08 -10.56
C ARG A 95 -18.87 -10.63 -10.54
N ILE A 96 -18.71 -10.01 -9.37
CA ILE A 96 -18.25 -8.61 -9.24
C ILE A 96 -16.73 -8.52 -9.49
N ALA A 97 -15.95 -9.48 -8.98
CA ALA A 97 -14.52 -9.53 -9.25
C ALA A 97 -14.21 -9.82 -10.73
N ARG A 98 -14.98 -10.71 -11.38
CA ARG A 98 -14.79 -11.02 -12.80
C ARG A 98 -15.17 -9.85 -13.71
N SER A 99 -16.24 -9.11 -13.39
CA SER A 99 -16.68 -7.93 -14.14
C SER A 99 -15.71 -6.74 -13.97
N GLY A 100 -15.04 -6.64 -12.81
CA GLY A 100 -13.99 -5.65 -12.59
C GLY A 100 -12.76 -5.85 -13.50
N TYR A 101 -12.40 -7.10 -13.80
CA TYR A 101 -11.28 -7.38 -14.71
C TYR A 101 -11.60 -7.02 -16.17
N GLU A 102 -12.82 -7.29 -16.65
CA GLU A 102 -13.25 -6.86 -18.00
C GLU A 102 -13.32 -5.34 -18.12
N TRP A 103 -13.81 -4.65 -17.09
CA TRP A 103 -13.83 -3.18 -17.07
C TRP A 103 -12.42 -2.58 -17.08
N ILE A 104 -11.46 -3.20 -16.37
CA ILE A 104 -10.06 -2.75 -16.36
C ILE A 104 -9.39 -3.00 -17.72
N THR A 105 -9.62 -4.14 -18.35
CA THR A 105 -9.01 -4.44 -19.67
C THR A 105 -9.59 -3.54 -20.76
N GLU A 106 -10.88 -3.21 -20.71
CA GLU A 106 -11.51 -2.27 -21.66
C GLU A 106 -10.94 -0.86 -21.51
N LYS A 107 -10.75 -0.39 -20.27
CA LYS A 107 -10.22 0.95 -19.98
C LYS A 107 -8.73 1.07 -20.31
N ILE A 108 -7.95 -0.01 -20.18
CA ILE A 108 -6.54 -0.08 -20.60
C ILE A 108 -6.41 -0.12 -22.13
N ALA A 109 -7.28 -0.88 -22.82
CA ALA A 109 -7.26 -0.96 -24.28
C ALA A 109 -7.56 0.41 -24.93
N LEU A 110 -8.48 1.18 -24.37
CA LEU A 110 -8.75 2.56 -24.80
C LEU A 110 -7.57 3.49 -24.56
N LEU A 111 -6.86 3.35 -23.44
CA LEU A 111 -5.66 4.16 -23.14
C LEU A 111 -4.52 3.87 -24.12
N VAL A 112 -4.30 2.60 -24.47
CA VAL A 112 -3.25 2.19 -25.42
C VAL A 112 -3.55 2.70 -26.82
N ARG A 113 -4.81 2.60 -27.28
CA ARG A 113 -5.21 3.15 -28.60
C ARG A 113 -5.08 4.67 -28.67
N LEU A 114 -5.37 5.38 -27.57
CA LEU A 114 -5.20 6.83 -27.50
C LEU A 114 -3.73 7.24 -27.52
N ASN A 115 -2.87 6.46 -26.85
CA ASN A 115 -1.42 6.68 -26.85
C ASN A 115 -0.80 6.44 -28.23
N ASP A 116 -1.26 5.43 -28.98
CA ASP A 116 -0.79 5.18 -30.36
C ASP A 116 -1.23 6.27 -31.35
N ALA A 117 -2.43 6.84 -31.16
CA ALA A 117 -2.90 7.96 -31.98
C ALA A 117 -2.09 9.24 -31.73
N LEU A 118 -1.71 9.51 -30.48
CA LEU A 118 -0.87 10.66 -30.09
C LEU A 118 0.62 10.49 -30.42
N ARG A 119 1.08 9.26 -30.68
CA ARG A 119 2.47 8.96 -31.04
C ARG A 119 2.72 8.97 -32.55
N LYS A 120 1.67 9.12 -33.35
CA LYS A 120 1.71 9.16 -34.81
C LYS A 120 1.51 10.55 -35.43
N GLU A 121 1.36 11.59 -34.61
CA GLU A 121 1.59 12.99 -35.01
C GLU A 121 3.04 13.41 -34.78
#